data_AF-A0A937SCJ5-F1
#
_entry.id   AF-A0A937SCJ5-F1
#
_cell.length_a   1.000
_cell.length_b   1.000
_cell.length_c   1.000
_cell.angle_alpha   90.00
_cell.angle_beta   90.00
_cell.angle_gamma   90.00
#
_symmetry.space_group_name_H-M   'P 1'
#
loop_
_entity.id
_entity.type
_entity.pdbx_description
1 polymer ?
#
loop_
_entity_poly.entity_id
_entity_poly.type
_entity_poly.pdbx_seq_one_letter_code
_entity_poly.pdbx_strand_id
1 'polypeptide(L)'
;MQQKRNAHKLPQLWQAIGQKLRGHFNYFGVTDNGHALYHFEDAVHKLVFKWLNRRSQRRSFRWESFLRYLAWHPLPRPGRLVSLY
;
A
#
# COMPACT_ATOMS: atom_id res chain seq x y z
N MET A 1 18.94 14.06 16.99
CA MET A 1 18.41 12.69 17.04
C MET A 1 18.31 12.12 15.62
N GLN A 2 19.29 11.34 15.18
CA GLN A 2 19.32 10.68 13.87
C GLN A 2 18.26 9.56 13.85
N GLN A 3 17.02 9.84 13.42
CA GLN A 3 16.06 8.76 13.18
C GLN A 3 16.58 7.88 12.04
N LYS A 4 16.71 6.58 12.30
CA LYS A 4 17.12 5.56 11.34
C LYS A 4 16.12 5.49 10.19
N ARG A 5 16.29 6.34 9.17
CA ARG A 5 15.46 6.45 7.94
C ARG A 5 15.31 5.13 7.15
N ASN A 6 16.07 4.10 7.53
CA ASN A 6 16.20 2.80 6.87
C ASN A 6 16.12 1.58 7.81
N ALA A 7 15.52 1.69 9.00
CA ALA A 7 15.57 0.60 9.98
C ALA A 7 14.83 -0.69 9.54
N HIS A 8 13.72 -0.55 8.80
CA HIS A 8 12.85 -1.68 8.47
C HIS A 8 13.11 -2.21 7.06
N LYS A 9 13.32 -3.52 6.95
CA LYS A 9 13.47 -4.22 5.67
C LYS A 9 12.16 -4.15 4.87
N LEU A 10 12.25 -4.24 3.54
CA LEU A 10 11.09 -4.17 2.64
C LEU A 10 9.95 -5.14 3.03
N PRO A 11 10.20 -6.41 3.41
CA PRO A 11 9.12 -7.32 3.79
C PRO A 11 8.36 -6.88 5.05
N GLN A 12 9.06 -6.35 6.06
CA GLN A 12 8.44 -5.85 7.29
C GLN A 12 7.57 -4.62 7.01
N LEU A 13 8.06 -3.72 6.15
CA LEU A 13 7.27 -2.58 5.68
C LEU A 13 6.02 -3.05 4.93
N TRP A 14 6.18 -4.03 4.05
CA TRP A 14 5.07 -4.58 3.26
C TRP A 14 3.97 -5.18 4.13
N GLN A 15 4.35 -5.94 5.15
CA GLN A 15 3.43 -6.52 6.13
C GLN A 15 2.67 -5.41 6.90
N ALA A 16 3.36 -4.34 7.30
CA ALA A 16 2.73 -3.22 8.02
C ALA A 16 1.75 -2.44 7.11
N ILE A 17 2.10 -2.23 5.84
CA ILE A 17 1.21 -1.60 4.85
C ILE A 17 -0.04 -2.48 4.65
N GLY A 18 0.14 -3.79 4.47
CA GLY A 18 -0.97 -4.72 4.32
C GLY A 18 -1.94 -4.70 5.51
N GLN A 19 -1.43 -4.65 6.75
CA GLN A 19 -2.29 -4.54 7.93
C GLN A 19 -3.10 -3.23 7.95
N LYS A 20 -2.48 -2.10 7.60
CA LYS A 20 -3.16 -0.81 7.52
C LYS A 20 -4.24 -0.78 6.43
N LEU A 21 -3.93 -1.30 5.24
CA LEU A 21 -4.88 -1.40 4.13
C LEU A 21 -6.08 -2.29 4.51
N ARG A 22 -5.82 -3.45 5.12
CA ARG A 22 -6.88 -4.34 5.59
C ARG A 22 -7.79 -3.66 6.61
N GLY A 23 -7.23 -2.96 7.59
CA GLY A 23 -8.03 -2.20 8.57
C GLY A 23 -8.89 -1.11 7.91
N HIS A 24 -8.31 -0.37 6.96
CA HIS A 24 -9.04 0.66 6.21
C HIS A 24 -10.18 0.06 5.39
N PHE A 25 -9.93 -1.02 4.65
CA PHE A 25 -10.96 -1.67 3.84
C PHE A 25 -12.04 -2.35 4.67
N ASN A 26 -11.72 -2.88 5.85
CA ASN A 26 -12.73 -3.41 6.76
C ASN A 26 -13.64 -2.31 7.33
N TYR A 27 -13.11 -1.10 7.54
CA TYR A 27 -13.87 0.02 8.09
C TYR A 27 -14.69 0.77 7.03
N PHE A 28 -14.13 0.95 5.83
CA PHE A 28 -14.73 1.74 4.75
C PHE A 28 -15.29 0.91 3.58
N GLY A 29 -15.24 -0.42 3.69
CA GLY A 29 -15.68 -1.40 2.67
C GLY A 29 -17.20 -1.55 2.55
N VAL A 30 -17.89 -0.43 2.31
CA VAL A 30 -19.34 -0.39 2.05
C VAL A 30 -19.62 -0.27 0.56
N THR A 31 -20.72 -0.86 0.08
CA THR A 31 -21.05 -1.03 -1.36
C THR A 31 -20.98 0.24 -2.19
N ASP A 32 -21.40 1.37 -1.65
CA ASP A 32 -21.38 2.66 -2.38
C ASP A 32 -20.01 3.34 -2.44
N ASN A 33 -18.98 2.78 -1.78
CA ASN A 33 -17.68 3.43 -1.64
C ASN A 33 -16.58 2.83 -2.55
N GLY A 34 -16.94 1.96 -3.50
CA GLY A 34 -15.99 1.26 -4.36
C GLY A 34 -15.01 2.18 -5.11
N HIS A 35 -15.49 3.31 -5.64
CA HIS A 35 -14.65 4.30 -6.31
C HIS A 35 -13.62 4.93 -5.39
N ALA A 36 -14.02 5.36 -4.19
CA ALA A 36 -13.08 5.99 -3.26
C ALA A 36 -12.05 4.98 -2.74
N LEU A 37 -12.45 3.72 -2.54
CA LEU A 37 -11.54 2.64 -2.15
C LEU A 37 -10.46 2.38 -3.21
N TYR A 38 -10.84 2.40 -4.49
CA TYR A 38 -9.88 2.29 -5.59
C TYR A 38 -8.92 3.49 -5.65
N HIS A 39 -9.44 4.71 -5.53
CA HIS A 39 -8.60 5.91 -5.49
C HIS A 39 -7.64 5.90 -4.30
N PHE A 40 -8.09 5.42 -3.14
CA PHE A 40 -7.26 5.26 -1.97
C PHE A 40 -6.16 4.21 -2.19
N GLU A 41 -6.48 3.05 -2.76
CA GLU A 41 -5.51 2.01 -3.11
C GLU A 41 -4.41 2.55 -4.05
N ASP A 42 -4.79 3.22 -5.14
CA ASP A 42 -3.85 3.83 -6.07
C ASP A 42 -2.96 4.91 -5.41
N ALA A 43 -3.56 5.76 -4.57
CA ALA A 43 -2.81 6.75 -3.80
C ALA A 43 -1.78 6.10 -2.87
N VAL A 44 -2.14 4.99 -2.21
CA VAL A 44 -1.21 4.22 -1.36
C VAL A 44 -0.08 3.64 -2.19
N HIS A 45 -0.35 3.03 -3.35
CA HIS A 45 0.70 2.49 -4.23
C HIS A 45 1.70 3.57 -4.67
N LYS A 46 1.22 4.73 -5.12
CA LYS A 46 2.06 5.88 -5.49
C LYS A 46 2.88 6.39 -4.30
N LEU A 47 2.28 6.45 -3.12
CA LEU A 47 2.94 6.89 -1.89
C LEU A 47 4.06 5.91 -1.48
N VAL A 48 3.79 4.61 -1.49
CA VAL A 48 4.77 3.57 -1.19
C VAL A 48 5.94 3.64 -2.17
N PHE A 49 5.67 3.72 -3.48
CA PHE A 49 6.72 3.87 -4.50
C PHE A 49 7.59 5.11 -4.27
N LYS A 50 6.94 6.26 -3.98
CA LYS A 50 7.63 7.52 -3.68
C LYS A 50 8.55 7.38 -2.46
N TRP A 51 8.07 6.77 -1.38
CA TRP A 51 8.86 6.65 -0.15
C TRP A 51 9.94 5.58 -0.23
N LEU A 52 9.73 4.48 -0.96
CA LEU A 52 10.77 3.49 -1.22
C LEU A 52 11.95 4.12 -1.97
N ASN A 53 11.66 4.91 -3.00
CA ASN A 53 12.68 5.62 -3.78
C ASN A 53 13.32 6.81 -3.06
N ARG A 54 12.71 7.32 -1.98
CA ARG A 54 13.32 8.34 -1.10
C ARG A 54 14.15 7.73 0.03
N ARG A 55 13.81 6.52 0.45
CA ARG A 55 14.43 5.80 1.57
C ARG A 55 15.85 5.34 1.20
N SER A 56 16.03 4.81 0.00
CA SER A 56 17.35 4.53 -0.55
C SER A 56 17.94 5.83 -1.12
N GLN A 57 19.17 6.18 -0.77
CA GLN A 57 19.92 7.30 -1.39
C GLN A 57 20.12 7.12 -2.92
N ARG A 58 19.65 5.99 -3.48
CA ARG A 58 19.62 5.67 -4.90
C ARG A 58 18.19 5.31 -5.30
N ARG A 59 17.71 5.76 -6.47
CA ARG A 59 16.44 5.30 -7.07
C ARG A 59 16.46 3.77 -7.19
N SER A 60 15.78 3.08 -6.28
CA SER A 60 15.83 1.62 -6.16
C SER A 60 14.77 0.92 -6.99
N PHE A 61 13.63 1.58 -7.25
CA PHE A 61 12.51 1.02 -8.00
C PHE A 61 12.16 1.87 -9.21
N ARG A 62 12.12 1.24 -10.40
CA ARG A 62 11.35 1.73 -11.56
C ARG A 62 9.87 1.37 -11.36
N TRP A 63 8.96 2.13 -11.95
CA TRP A 63 7.52 1.91 -11.79
C TRP A 63 7.10 0.51 -12.27
N GLU A 64 7.60 0.04 -13.42
CA GLU A 64 7.25 -1.30 -13.92
C GLU A 64 7.77 -2.40 -12.99
N SER A 65 8.93 -2.20 -12.38
CA SER A 65 9.51 -3.15 -11.43
C SER A 65 8.74 -3.16 -10.11
N PHE A 66 8.21 -2.00 -9.70
CA PHE A 66 7.32 -1.90 -8.56
C PHE A 66 5.98 -2.60 -8.81
N LEU A 67 5.37 -2.41 -9.99
CA LEU A 67 4.15 -3.12 -10.38
C LEU A 67 4.35 -4.64 -10.43
N ARG A 68 5.49 -5.10 -10.98
CA ARG A 68 5.87 -6.51 -10.91
C ARG A 68 5.96 -6.99 -9.46
N TYR A 69 6.66 -6.25 -8.60
CA TYR A 69 6.77 -6.61 -7.19
C TYR A 69 5.39 -6.69 -6.50
N LEU A 70 4.50 -5.74 -6.78
CA LEU A 70 3.12 -5.75 -6.29
C LEU A 70 2.34 -6.97 -6.80
N ALA A 71 2.56 -7.41 -8.04
CA ALA A 71 1.94 -8.62 -8.58
C ALA A 71 2.43 -9.90 -7.86
N TRP A 72 3.72 -9.97 -7.52
CA TRP A 72 4.29 -11.08 -6.75
C TRP A 72 3.93 -11.04 -5.27
N HIS A 73 3.70 -9.85 -4.71
CA HIS A 73 3.38 -9.63 -3.31
C HIS A 73 2.08 -8.81 -3.19
N PRO A 74 0.92 -9.38 -3.53
CA PRO A 74 -0.33 -8.65 -3.55
C PRO A 74 -0.65 -8.09 -2.17
N LEU A 75 -0.97 -6.79 -2.13
CA LEU A 75 -1.55 -6.18 -0.95
C LEU A 75 -3.03 -6.53 -0.85
N PRO A 76 -3.64 -6.47 0.34
CA PRO A 76 -5.08 -6.61 0.48
C PRO A 76 -5.77 -5.64 -0.47
N ARG A 77 -6.80 -6.10 -1.15
CA ARG A 77 -7.69 -5.28 -1.99
C ARG A 77 -8.99 -5.02 -1.25
N PRO A 78 -9.74 -3.96 -1.61
CA PRO A 78 -11.10 -3.80 -1.11
C PRO A 78 -11.90 -5.07 -1.43
N GLY A 79 -12.28 -5.79 -0.37
CA GLY A 79 -12.99 -7.07 -0.44
C GLY A 79 -14.50 -6.89 -0.52
N ARG A 80 -15.24 -7.95 -0.17
CA ARG A 80 -16.71 -8.01 -0.19
C ARG A 80 -17.29 -6.75 0.45
N LEU A 81 -17.87 -5.92 -0.40
CA LEU A 81 -18.62 -4.75 0.00
C LEU A 81 -19.76 -5.20 0.91
N VAL A 82 -19.80 -4.71 2.14
CA VAL A 82 -20.92 -4.98 3.04
C VAL A 82 -22.09 -4.14 2.55
N SER A 83 -23.15 -4.81 2.08
CA SER A 83 -24.44 -4.16 1.84
C SER A 83 -25.00 -3.72 3.19
N LEU A 84 -25.27 -2.43 3.35
CA LEU A 84 -25.96 -1.88 4.52
C LEU A 84 -27.49 -1.96 4.39
N TYR A 85 -27.97 -2.71 3.39
CA TYR A 85 -29.37 -3.01 3.11
C TYR A 85 -29.53 -4.51 2.87
#